data_AF-A0A1Y3N8W6-F1
#
_entry.id   AF-A0A1Y3N8W6-F1
#
_cell.length_a   1.000
_cell.length_b   1.000
_cell.length_c   1.000
_cell.angle_alpha   90.00
_cell.angle_beta   90.00
_cell.angle_gamma   90.00
#
_symmetry.space_group_name_H-M   'P 1'
#
loop_
_entity.id
_entity.type
_entity.pdbx_description
1 polymer ?
#
loop_
_entity_poly.entity_id
_entity_poly.type
_entity_poly.pdbx_seq_one_letter_code
_entity_poly.pdbx_strand_id
1 'polypeptide(L)'
;MLVSEEEAKEVCELYVKSKGDLEYIMDNIPLCTAEDYPRFVEIIDKAIEEKKVKKYKKYNNDYEEAMKARKDFEEKEKIKFEKAQAKEKKNQKDDLALIIQNNRKRRMESVFDNLLEKYDKAENKKKRTSKGKNKKSPAEDLPSEEEFLKLQEKLFGKKK
;
A
#
# COMPACT_ATOMS: atom_id res chain seq x y z
N MET A 1 21.29 33.44 3.93
CA MET A 1 20.81 32.15 4.47
C MET A 1 21.83 31.64 5.45
N LEU A 2 21.43 31.27 6.66
CA LEU A 2 22.32 30.65 7.64
C LEU A 2 22.45 29.16 7.27
N VAL A 3 23.56 28.81 6.63
CA VAL A 3 24.01 27.42 6.51
C VAL A 3 24.43 26.97 7.91
N SER A 4 24.04 25.78 8.35
CA SER A 4 24.53 25.25 9.62
C SER A 4 26.05 25.04 9.54
N GLU A 5 26.78 25.37 10.61
CA GLU A 5 28.23 25.14 10.64
C GLU A 5 28.59 23.66 10.45
N GLU A 6 27.72 22.76 10.90
CA GLU A 6 27.89 21.31 10.75
C GLU A 6 27.80 20.88 9.30
N GLU A 7 26.80 21.38 8.58
CA GLU A 7 26.59 21.09 7.16
C GLU A 7 27.76 21.61 6.32
N ALA A 8 28.23 22.84 6.58
CA ALA A 8 29.36 23.40 5.86
C ALA A 8 30.64 22.57 6.05
N LYS A 9 30.87 22.03 7.25
CA LYS A 9 31.99 21.11 7.53
C LYS A 9 31.81 19.81 6.76
N GLU A 10 30.64 19.19 6.80
CA GLU A 10 30.35 17.94 6.10
C GLU A 10 30.54 18.07 4.58
N VAL A 11 30.03 19.14 3.97
CA VAL A 11 30.24 19.45 2.54
C VAL A 11 31.73 19.56 2.21
N CYS A 12 32.50 20.29 3.03
CA CYS A 12 33.95 20.46 2.82
C CYS A 12 34.71 19.14 2.98
N GLU A 13 34.35 18.31 3.97
CA GLU A 13 34.95 16.99 4.18
C GLU A 13 34.70 16.06 3.00
N LEU A 14 33.45 15.99 2.53
CA LEU A 14 33.08 15.20 1.36
C LEU A 14 33.75 15.71 0.08
N TYR A 15 33.85 17.04 -0.08
CA TYR A 15 34.58 17.66 -1.20
C TYR A 15 36.05 17.25 -1.25
N VAL A 16 36.73 17.25 -0.09
CA VAL A 16 38.13 16.80 0.02
C VAL A 16 38.26 15.31 -0.26
N LYS A 17 37.35 14.49 0.29
CA LYS A 17 37.31 13.04 0.09
C LYS A 17 37.09 12.65 -1.37
N SER A 18 36.18 13.37 -2.05
CA SER A 18 35.81 13.13 -3.44
C SER A 18 36.75 13.79 -4.46
N LYS A 19 37.68 14.63 -3.98
CA LYS A 19 38.59 15.44 -4.79
C LYS A 19 37.80 16.34 -5.77
N GLY A 20 36.74 16.95 -5.27
CA GLY A 20 35.91 17.90 -6.00
C GLY A 20 34.84 17.31 -6.90
N ASP A 21 34.43 16.07 -6.67
CA ASP A 21 33.26 15.50 -7.32
C ASP A 21 31.98 15.96 -6.61
N LEU A 22 31.17 16.78 -7.29
CA LEU A 22 29.91 17.29 -6.74
C LEU A 22 28.86 16.18 -6.60
N GLU A 23 28.76 15.26 -7.56
CA GLU A 23 27.76 14.18 -7.52
C GLU A 23 27.99 13.26 -6.31
N TYR A 24 29.26 13.00 -5.99
CA TYR A 24 29.61 12.27 -4.77
C TYR A 24 29.15 12.99 -3.50
N ILE A 25 29.20 14.32 -3.46
CA ILE A 25 28.70 15.08 -2.31
C ILE A 25 27.18 14.92 -2.20
N MET A 26 26.45 15.06 -3.31
CA MET A 26 24.99 14.87 -3.37
C MET A 26 24.55 13.47 -2.91
N ASP A 27 25.35 12.44 -3.21
CA ASP A 27 25.05 11.05 -2.83
C ASP A 27 25.33 10.73 -1.35
N ASN A 28 26.24 11.45 -0.72
CA ASN A 28 26.68 11.14 0.65
C ASN A 28 26.07 12.06 1.70
N ILE A 29 25.52 13.22 1.31
CA ILE A 29 24.78 14.08 2.25
C ILE A 29 23.35 13.56 2.39
N PRO A 30 22.90 13.28 3.63
CA PRO A 30 21.56 12.77 3.85
C PRO A 30 20.49 13.79 3.48
N LEU A 31 19.38 13.30 2.90
CA LEU A 31 18.19 14.09 2.54
C LEU A 31 18.45 15.25 1.57
N CYS A 32 19.58 15.21 0.86
CA CYS A 32 19.88 16.16 -0.18
C CYS A 32 19.05 15.87 -1.45
N THR A 33 18.65 16.94 -2.13
CA THR A 33 17.95 16.91 -3.41
C THR A 33 18.70 17.74 -4.45
N ALA A 34 18.33 17.62 -5.72
CA ALA A 34 18.91 18.44 -6.79
C ALA A 34 18.88 19.96 -6.47
N GLU A 35 17.94 20.45 -5.66
CA GLU A 35 17.84 21.88 -5.33
C GLU A 35 18.95 22.41 -4.42
N ASP A 36 19.73 21.53 -3.78
CA ASP A 36 20.81 21.92 -2.87
C ASP A 36 22.14 22.23 -3.57
N TYR A 37 22.26 21.92 -4.88
CA TYR A 37 23.45 22.21 -5.68
C TYR A 37 23.99 23.65 -5.52
N PRO A 38 23.16 24.72 -5.66
CA PRO A 38 23.60 26.10 -5.45
C PRO A 38 24.21 26.33 -4.07
N ARG A 39 23.59 25.77 -3.02
CA ARG A 39 24.05 25.94 -1.63
C ARG A 39 25.42 25.30 -1.42
N PHE A 40 25.61 24.08 -1.92
CA PHE A 40 26.89 23.38 -1.76
C PHE A 40 28.02 24.04 -2.54
N VAL A 41 27.75 24.50 -3.76
CA VAL A 41 28.74 25.23 -4.57
C VAL A 41 29.13 26.53 -3.88
N GLU A 42 28.19 27.29 -3.32
CA GLU A 42 28.50 28.47 -2.52
C GLU A 42 29.39 28.16 -1.30
N ILE A 43 29.13 27.06 -0.59
CA ILE A 43 29.94 26.63 0.57
C ILE A 43 31.37 26.29 0.11
N ILE A 44 31.49 25.52 -0.97
CA ILE A 44 32.78 25.08 -1.50
C ILE A 44 33.57 26.28 -2.03
N ASP A 45 32.94 27.18 -2.78
CA ASP A 45 33.58 28.38 -3.32
C ASP A 45 34.10 29.28 -2.19
N LYS A 46 33.28 29.52 -1.15
CA LYS A 46 33.73 30.24 0.06
C LYS A 46 34.91 29.55 0.74
N ALA A 47 34.87 28.22 0.88
CA ALA A 47 35.95 27.47 1.50
C ALA A 47 37.26 27.47 0.67
N ILE A 48 37.15 27.55 -0.67
CA ILE A 48 38.29 27.71 -1.59
C ILE A 48 38.86 29.13 -1.47
N GLU A 49 38.01 30.16 -1.45
CA GLU A 49 38.41 31.57 -1.28
C GLU A 49 39.14 31.80 0.05
N GLU A 50 38.61 31.24 1.14
CA GLU A 50 39.23 31.26 2.47
C GLU A 50 40.46 30.34 2.58
N LYS A 51 40.81 29.60 1.52
CA LYS A 51 41.92 28.62 1.46
C LYS A 51 41.82 27.52 2.51
N LYS A 52 40.61 27.23 3.03
CA LYS A 52 40.35 26.09 3.92
C LYS A 52 40.45 24.76 3.17
N VAL A 53 40.05 24.76 1.90
CA VAL A 53 40.19 23.62 0.98
C VAL A 53 40.89 24.05 -0.30
N LYS A 54 41.58 23.12 -0.96
CA LYS A 54 42.20 23.37 -2.27
C LYS A 54 41.20 23.14 -3.39
N LYS A 55 41.29 23.92 -4.46
CA LYS A 55 40.54 23.67 -5.69
C LYS A 55 41.05 22.41 -6.39
N TYR A 56 40.19 21.42 -6.58
CA TYR A 56 40.51 20.20 -7.32
C TYR A 56 40.15 20.30 -8.80
N LYS A 57 40.84 19.53 -9.65
CA LYS A 57 40.61 19.52 -11.11
C LYS A 57 39.20 19.06 -11.52
N LYS A 58 38.59 18.15 -10.75
CA LYS A 58 37.26 17.61 -11.03
C LYS A 58 36.13 18.59 -10.67
N TYR A 59 36.42 19.57 -9.83
CA TYR A 59 35.42 20.53 -9.39
C TYR A 59 35.00 21.45 -10.52
N ASN A 60 33.69 21.46 -10.78
CA ASN A 60 33.03 22.37 -11.71
C ASN A 60 31.92 23.09 -10.95
N ASN A 61 31.94 24.42 -10.95
CA ASN A 61 30.88 25.24 -10.36
C ASN A 61 29.72 25.50 -11.31
N ASP A 62 29.83 25.09 -12.57
CA ASP A 62 28.71 25.00 -13.50
C ASP A 62 27.97 23.68 -13.26
N TYR A 63 26.99 23.73 -12.36
CA TYR A 63 26.22 22.60 -11.88
C TYR A 63 24.85 22.47 -12.55
N GLU A 64 24.45 23.39 -13.44
CA GLU A 64 23.08 23.43 -13.97
C GLU A 64 22.69 22.15 -14.71
N GLU A 65 23.61 21.61 -15.52
CA GLU A 65 23.39 20.36 -16.24
C GLU A 65 23.31 19.16 -15.29
N ALA A 66 24.19 19.09 -14.28
CA ALA A 66 24.21 18.03 -13.29
C ALA A 66 22.94 18.07 -12.41
N MET A 67 22.53 19.26 -11.99
CA MET A 67 21.31 19.53 -11.26
C MET A 67 20.08 19.07 -12.03
N LYS A 68 20.00 19.41 -13.33
CA LYS A 68 18.89 18.97 -14.19
C LYS A 68 18.87 17.45 -14.35
N ALA A 69 20.02 16.83 -14.60
CA ALA A 69 20.13 15.39 -14.74
C ALA A 69 19.69 14.65 -13.45
N ARG A 70 20.11 15.16 -12.29
CA ARG A 70 19.70 14.65 -10.97
C ARG A 70 18.20 14.79 -10.76
N LYS A 71 17.64 15.96 -11.07
CA LYS A 71 16.20 16.24 -10.96
C LYS A 71 15.37 15.28 -11.82
N ASP A 72 15.79 15.06 -13.08
CA ASP A 72 15.14 14.10 -13.98
C ASP A 72 15.23 12.66 -13.44
N PHE A 73 16.34 12.30 -12.80
CA PHE A 73 16.51 10.99 -12.15
C PHE A 73 15.59 10.84 -10.93
N GLU A 74 15.56 11.83 -10.04
CA GLU A 74 14.69 11.85 -8.85
C GLU A 74 13.21 11.76 -9.24
N GLU A 75 12.79 12.47 -10.30
CA GLU A 75 11.42 12.40 -10.82
C GLU A 75 11.08 11.00 -11.37
N LYS A 76 12.01 10.39 -12.13
CA LYS A 76 11.83 9.02 -12.64
C LYS A 76 11.71 8.01 -11.50
N GLU A 77 12.53 8.12 -10.47
CA GLU A 77 12.48 7.24 -9.29
C GLU A 77 11.16 7.44 -8.53
N LYS A 78 10.71 8.68 -8.34
CA LYS A 78 9.41 8.98 -7.73
C LYS A 78 8.26 8.33 -8.50
N ILE A 79 8.23 8.48 -9.84
CA ILE A 79 7.20 7.86 -10.68
C ILE A 79 7.24 6.33 -10.60
N LYS A 80 8.44 5.72 -10.58
CA LYS A 80 8.58 4.27 -10.42
C LYS A 80 8.04 3.80 -9.06
N PHE A 81 8.40 4.52 -7.99
CA PHE A 81 7.92 4.23 -6.65
C PHE A 81 6.40 4.33 -6.56
N GLU A 82 5.80 5.39 -7.09
CA GLU A 82 4.34 5.57 -7.13
C GLU A 82 3.64 4.44 -7.91
N LYS A 83 4.21 4.03 -9.06
CA LYS A 83 3.70 2.88 -9.83
C LYS A 83 3.82 1.56 -9.09
N ALA A 84 4.92 1.31 -8.39
CA ALA A 84 5.11 0.12 -7.57
C ALA A 84 4.09 0.09 -6.43
N GLN A 85 3.94 1.20 -5.72
CA GLN A 85 2.96 1.34 -4.64
C GLN A 85 1.51 1.17 -5.13
N ALA A 86 1.18 1.70 -6.31
CA ALA A 86 -0.14 1.50 -6.91
C ALA A 86 -0.42 0.02 -7.25
N LYS A 87 0.60 -0.70 -7.75
CA LYS A 87 0.49 -2.15 -8.00
C LYS A 87 0.33 -2.95 -6.71
N GLU A 88 1.11 -2.65 -5.68
CA GLU A 88 0.97 -3.30 -4.36
C GLU A 88 -0.41 -3.05 -3.75
N LYS A 89 -0.88 -1.80 -3.77
CA LYS A 89 -2.23 -1.46 -3.31
C LYS A 89 -3.32 -2.21 -4.08
N LYS A 90 -3.13 -2.44 -5.38
CA LYS A 90 -4.07 -3.23 -6.19
C LYS A 90 -4.05 -4.70 -5.78
N ASN A 91 -2.86 -5.30 -5.66
CA ASN A 91 -2.72 -6.70 -5.23
C ASN A 91 -3.29 -6.94 -3.83
N GLN A 92 -3.07 -6.01 -2.89
CA GLN A 92 -3.67 -6.09 -1.54
C GLN A 92 -5.20 -6.04 -1.57
N LYS A 93 -5.80 -5.22 -2.45
CA LYS A 93 -7.25 -5.18 -2.63
C LYS A 93 -7.79 -6.49 -3.22
N ASP A 94 -7.07 -7.07 -4.18
CA ASP A 94 -7.46 -8.33 -4.81
C ASP A 94 -7.38 -9.50 -3.81
N ASP A 95 -6.35 -9.55 -2.97
CA ASP A 95 -6.21 -10.55 -1.89
C ASP A 95 -7.33 -10.41 -0.84
N LEU A 96 -7.63 -9.19 -0.40
CA LEU A 96 -8.74 -8.93 0.52
C LEU A 96 -10.09 -9.36 -0.09
N ALA A 97 -10.31 -9.08 -1.37
CA ALA A 97 -11.53 -9.50 -2.07
C ALA A 97 -11.66 -11.04 -2.09
N LEU A 98 -10.56 -11.76 -2.32
CA LEU A 98 -10.52 -13.22 -2.30
C LEU A 98 -10.85 -13.78 -0.90
N ILE A 99 -10.28 -13.20 0.16
CA ILE A 99 -10.59 -13.58 1.55
C ILE A 99 -12.07 -13.37 1.85
N ILE A 100 -12.64 -12.22 1.47
CA ILE A 100 -14.06 -11.92 1.66
C ILE A 100 -14.94 -12.92 0.91
N GLN A 101 -14.59 -13.26 -0.32
CA GLN A 101 -15.34 -14.22 -1.13
C GLN A 101 -15.33 -15.63 -0.50
N ASN A 102 -14.16 -16.08 -0.01
CA ASN A 102 -14.05 -17.37 0.68
C ASN A 102 -14.86 -17.41 1.98
N ASN A 103 -14.87 -16.32 2.75
CA ASN A 103 -15.70 -16.21 3.96
C ASN A 103 -17.21 -16.22 3.64
N ARG A 104 -17.62 -15.68 2.50
CA ARG A 104 -19.02 -15.80 2.03
C ARG A 104 -19.35 -17.24 1.64
N LYS A 105 -18.46 -17.93 0.93
CA LYS A 105 -18.65 -19.35 0.55
C LYS A 105 -18.81 -20.26 1.78
N ARG A 106 -17.90 -20.16 2.76
CA ARG A 106 -17.98 -20.93 4.02
C ARG A 106 -19.30 -20.70 4.78
N ARG A 107 -19.79 -19.46 4.81
CA ARG A 107 -21.09 -19.14 5.43
C ARG A 107 -22.26 -19.78 4.68
N MET A 108 -22.21 -19.81 3.34
CA MET A 108 -23.25 -20.44 2.53
C MET A 108 -23.25 -21.96 2.69
N GLU A 109 -22.08 -22.61 2.68
CA GLU A 109 -21.93 -24.04 2.96
C GLU A 109 -22.60 -24.42 4.28
N SER A 110 -22.30 -23.68 5.35
CA SER A 110 -22.95 -23.90 6.65
C SER A 110 -24.47 -23.69 6.60
N VAL A 111 -24.99 -22.73 5.84
CA VAL A 111 -26.45 -22.55 5.66
C VAL A 111 -27.07 -23.75 4.94
N PHE A 112 -26.42 -24.27 3.89
CA PHE A 112 -26.89 -25.47 3.18
C PHE A 112 -26.84 -26.72 4.06
N ASP A 113 -25.78 -26.93 4.84
CA ASP A 113 -25.68 -28.06 5.77
C ASP A 113 -26.79 -28.01 6.82
N ASN A 114 -27.03 -26.83 7.41
CA ASN A 114 -28.12 -26.63 8.36
C ASN A 114 -29.50 -26.82 7.72
N LEU A 115 -29.65 -26.56 6.43
CA LEU A 115 -30.89 -26.76 5.69
C LEU A 115 -31.11 -28.26 5.44
N LEU A 116 -30.11 -28.94 4.85
CA LEU A 116 -30.09 -30.39 4.63
C LEU A 116 -30.41 -31.13 5.94
N GLU A 117 -29.74 -30.78 7.03
CA GLU A 117 -29.95 -31.40 8.33
C GLU A 117 -31.39 -31.22 8.85
N LYS A 118 -32.04 -30.07 8.59
CA LYS A 118 -33.44 -29.84 8.97
C LYS A 118 -34.41 -30.70 8.17
N TYR A 119 -34.15 -30.91 6.88
CA TYR A 119 -35.01 -31.72 6.01
C TYR A 119 -34.75 -33.22 6.15
N ASP A 120 -33.50 -33.66 6.37
CA ASP A 120 -33.18 -35.08 6.66
C ASP A 120 -33.79 -35.55 8.00
N LYS A 121 -33.89 -34.65 8.98
CA LYS A 121 -34.57 -34.92 10.26
C LYS A 121 -36.10 -34.97 10.13
N ALA A 122 -36.68 -34.53 9.01
CA ALA A 122 -38.10 -34.67 8.73
C ALA A 122 -38.46 -36.11 8.28
N GLU A 123 -37.55 -36.81 7.60
CA GLU A 123 -37.76 -38.19 7.16
C GLU A 123 -37.47 -39.23 8.28
N ASN A 124 -36.52 -38.95 9.17
CA ASN A 124 -36.09 -39.90 10.22
C ASN A 124 -36.77 -39.73 11.59
N LYS A 125 -38.07 -39.41 11.63
CA LYS A 125 -38.89 -39.49 12.87
C LYS A 125 -39.47 -40.89 13.10
N LYS A 126 -38.61 -41.91 13.18
CA LYS A 126 -38.90 -43.14 13.94
C LYS A 126 -37.68 -43.52 14.77
N LYS A 127 -37.87 -43.47 16.10
CA LYS A 127 -36.98 -43.90 17.20
C LYS A 127 -35.88 -42.90 17.60
N ARG A 128 -36.15 -42.17 18.69
CA ARG A 128 -35.43 -42.32 19.98
C ARG A 128 -36.09 -41.52 21.11
N THR A 129 -36.05 -42.12 22.28
CA THR A 129 -36.81 -41.79 23.48
C THR A 129 -36.13 -40.73 24.38
N SER A 130 -36.99 -39.86 24.91
CA SER A 130 -36.96 -39.21 26.23
C SER A 130 -36.31 -37.83 26.44
N LYS A 131 -37.21 -36.93 26.89
CA LYS A 131 -37.06 -35.86 27.89
C LYS A 131 -36.50 -34.48 27.46
N GLY A 132 -37.41 -33.58 27.08
CA GLY A 132 -37.17 -32.12 27.11
C GLY A 132 -38.15 -31.25 26.31
N LYS A 133 -39.21 -30.79 26.98
CA LYS A 133 -40.05 -29.58 26.71
C LYS A 133 -40.51 -29.28 25.26
N ASN A 134 -41.83 -29.42 25.06
CA ASN A 134 -42.72 -28.80 24.07
C ASN A 134 -42.06 -27.94 22.96
N LYS A 135 -41.99 -28.50 21.75
CA LYS A 135 -42.08 -27.75 20.49
C LYS A 135 -42.98 -28.51 19.53
N LYS A 136 -43.95 -27.78 18.95
CA LYS A 136 -44.92 -28.24 17.95
C LYS A 136 -44.24 -28.97 16.78
N SER A 137 -44.98 -29.88 16.17
CA SER A 137 -44.70 -30.59 14.93
C SER A 137 -44.22 -29.65 13.81
N PRO A 138 -43.15 -29.98 13.06
CA PRO A 138 -42.63 -29.15 11.96
C PRO A 138 -43.41 -29.31 10.63
N ALA A 139 -44.55 -30.01 10.64
CA ALA A 139 -45.39 -30.19 9.45
C ALA A 139 -46.39 -29.05 9.23
N GLU A 140 -46.57 -28.18 10.23
CA GLU A 140 -47.51 -27.04 10.18
C GLU A 140 -46.83 -25.71 9.77
N ASP A 141 -45.51 -25.70 9.57
CA ASP A 141 -44.69 -24.49 9.33
C ASP A 141 -44.14 -24.38 7.89
N LEU A 142 -44.56 -25.25 6.96
CA LEU A 142 -44.25 -25.03 5.54
C LEU A 142 -45.20 -23.96 4.98
N PRO A 143 -44.70 -22.82 4.48
CA PRO A 143 -45.56 -21.84 3.84
C PRO A 143 -46.27 -22.51 2.68
N SER A 144 -47.55 -22.18 2.48
CA SER A 144 -48.28 -22.67 1.32
C SER A 144 -47.53 -22.30 0.04
N GLU A 145 -47.66 -23.11 -1.01
CA GLU A 145 -46.97 -22.89 -2.28
C GLU A 145 -47.22 -21.47 -2.84
N GLU A 146 -48.41 -20.92 -2.57
CA GLU A 146 -48.79 -19.55 -2.91
C GLU A 146 -48.03 -18.49 -2.09
N GLU A 147 -47.81 -18.72 -0.79
CA GLU A 147 -47.01 -17.83 0.07
C GLU A 147 -45.53 -17.88 -0.32
N PHE A 148 -45.02 -19.05 -0.71
CA PHE A 148 -43.66 -19.22 -1.20
C PHE A 148 -43.41 -18.44 -2.50
N LEU A 149 -44.34 -18.55 -3.47
CA LEU A 149 -44.29 -17.81 -4.73
C LEU A 149 -44.35 -16.29 -4.51
N LYS A 150 -45.22 -15.81 -3.61
CA LYS A 150 -45.30 -14.39 -3.24
C LYS A 150 -44.00 -13.87 -2.61
N LEU A 151 -43.33 -14.70 -1.80
CA LEU A 151 -42.03 -14.34 -1.22
C LEU A 151 -40.94 -14.25 -2.29
N GLN A 152 -40.91 -15.21 -3.22
CA GLN A 152 -39.95 -15.25 -4.32
C GLN A 152 -40.14 -14.05 -5.25
N GLU A 153 -41.37 -13.68 -5.58
CA GLU A 153 -41.69 -12.50 -6.38
C GLU A 153 -41.32 -11.20 -5.64
N LYS A 154 -41.52 -11.13 -4.31
CA LYS A 154 -41.11 -9.97 -3.51
C LYS A 154 -39.59 -9.81 -3.42
N LEU A 155 -38.84 -10.92 -3.37
CA LEU A 155 -37.37 -10.91 -3.26
C LEU A 155 -36.66 -10.73 -4.61
N PHE A 156 -37.20 -11.30 -5.69
CA PHE A 156 -36.53 -11.39 -7.00
C PHE A 156 -37.32 -10.76 -8.16
N GLY A 157 -38.59 -10.41 -7.98
CA GLY A 157 -39.49 -9.89 -9.01
C GLY A 157 -39.29 -8.43 -9.39
N LYS A 158 -38.33 -7.72 -8.78
CA LYS A 158 -37.86 -6.42 -9.28
C LYS A 158 -36.39 -6.48 -9.63
N LYS A 159 -36.13 -6.99 -10.83
CA LYS A 159 -35.09 -6.42 -11.69
C LYS A 159 -35.78 -5.48 -12.67
N LYS A 160 -35.71 -4.17 -12.40
CA LYS A 160 -35.69 -3.12 -13.41
C LYS A 160 -34.38 -2.37 -13.24
#